data_AF-A0A497LH37-F1
#
_entry.id   AF-A0A497LH37-F1
#
_cell.length_a   1.000
_cell.length_b   1.000
_cell.length_c   1.000
_cell.angle_alpha   90.00
_cell.angle_beta   90.00
_cell.angle_gamma   90.00
#
_symmetry.space_group_name_H-M   'P 1'
#
loop_
_entity.id
_entity.type
_entity.pdbx_description
1 polymer ?
#
loop_
_entity_poly.entity_id
_entity_poly.type
_entity_poly.pdbx_seq_one_letter_code
_entity_poly.pdbx_strand_id
1 'polypeptide(L)'
;MPLAKEFRGRHIFDSSKCRSCGLCAKICPNKAIEMVEEEGPSAPGSRITIKHPQIDYAKCSFCGLCADICPTGALRMTNFPIVIAMDKNQLLFSPEKLSQAPELKMPEKPKIKDLTSWARSRSLWVINFFTGCGFIEAIPWVSSGFDMERFGLLVAESPRHADVFIIAGYVTRKTLKRIIRIYEQIPPPKFVIAFGNCPATGGTYRDSYNTIKRIDDYIPVDIWIAGCPPRPEAIGFAVVEAMNAIQSGYAGKKEKVNASKDLEVPAVRDEKLEEGEFLLPFGPQHPASGNFQLRLKIDGETVASAEPQVGYLHRGFEKLMEYRTWMQNIMLVQRICVLDGAPYELGYSSAVEQLAGLEVPERAKYIRVIQAELSRIQSHLLNLGLVGGAAGFHTVQRIAWGDREKILYLLERLTGGRVYQLYSIPGGVRRDLKDEFKNETLKVVDFMKKRMKTYDELFIENPVFQERTVDVGVMKTEDAVENDVTGPNLRASGVKFDVRKATPYLVYDELDFETPTFKEGDTYHRTLARRLEIEESLGIIEQALNKLPGGAFKVRFGPFNVVPEGEALSFVESARGELCFHAVSSGTNKPYRVKVRGPTFDSILVMLPKILKGANIA
;
A
#
# COMPACT_ATOMS: atom_id res chain seq x y z
N MET A 1 5.18 10.28 16.06
CA MET A 1 6.51 10.54 15.43
C MET A 1 6.40 11.82 14.62
N PRO A 2 7.46 12.66 14.53
CA PRO A 2 7.41 13.89 13.74
C PRO A 2 7.28 13.58 12.24
N LEU A 3 6.73 14.53 11.47
CA LEU A 3 6.71 14.44 10.00
C LEU A 3 8.14 14.57 9.45
N ALA A 4 8.56 13.64 8.59
CA ALA A 4 9.86 13.76 7.94
C ALA A 4 9.91 15.00 7.04
N LYS A 5 11.07 15.66 6.98
CA LYS A 5 11.30 16.81 6.10
C LYS A 5 11.20 16.41 4.61
N GLU A 6 11.51 15.16 4.30
CA GLU A 6 11.54 14.58 2.96
C GLU A 6 10.18 14.12 2.45
N PHE A 7 9.15 14.10 3.32
CA PHE A 7 7.82 13.60 2.99
C PHE A 7 7.23 14.33 1.77
N ARG A 8 6.67 13.55 0.85
CA ARG A 8 6.01 14.04 -0.37
C ARG A 8 4.55 14.37 -0.09
N GLY A 9 4.31 15.56 0.45
CA GLY A 9 2.99 16.12 0.73
C GLY A 9 2.46 17.06 -0.35
N ARG A 10 1.64 18.03 0.04
CA ARG A 10 1.04 19.02 -0.87
C ARG A 10 2.11 19.79 -1.64
N HIS A 11 1.86 20.07 -2.93
CA HIS A 11 2.74 20.90 -3.74
C HIS A 11 2.66 22.38 -3.35
N ILE A 12 3.78 23.09 -3.52
CA ILE A 12 3.88 24.55 -3.53
C ILE A 12 4.42 25.00 -4.89
N PHE A 13 3.82 26.07 -5.44
CA PHE A 13 4.15 26.62 -6.74
C PHE A 13 4.73 28.04 -6.60
N ASP A 14 5.76 28.35 -7.37
CA ASP A 14 6.42 29.66 -7.41
C ASP A 14 6.35 30.16 -8.85
N SER A 15 5.39 31.04 -9.13
CA SER A 15 5.12 31.57 -10.47
C SER A 15 6.31 32.34 -11.03
N SER A 16 7.09 33.02 -10.17
CA SER A 16 8.27 33.81 -10.58
C SER A 16 9.39 32.97 -11.20
N LYS A 17 9.42 31.67 -10.88
CA LYS A 17 10.42 30.71 -11.40
C LYS A 17 9.89 29.87 -12.56
N CYS A 18 8.59 29.93 -12.83
CA CYS A 18 7.98 29.09 -13.85
C CYS A 18 8.35 29.60 -15.26
N ARG A 19 8.75 28.68 -16.14
CA ARG A 19 9.02 28.97 -17.57
C ARG A 19 7.96 28.41 -18.50
N SER A 20 6.80 28.01 -17.98
CA SER A 20 5.66 27.46 -18.74
C SER A 20 5.98 26.29 -19.69
N CYS A 21 7.00 25.48 -19.39
CA CYS A 21 7.46 24.40 -20.27
C CYS A 21 6.54 23.16 -20.35
N GLY A 22 5.58 23.02 -19.42
CA GLY A 22 4.63 21.88 -19.39
C GLY A 22 5.21 20.51 -19.01
N LEU A 23 6.51 20.42 -18.66
CA LEU A 23 7.14 19.14 -18.30
C LEU A 23 6.48 18.44 -17.11
N CYS A 24 6.02 19.20 -16.11
CA CYS A 24 5.30 18.68 -14.95
C CYS A 24 4.00 17.95 -15.34
N ALA A 25 3.25 18.48 -16.31
CA ALA A 25 2.05 17.85 -16.85
C ALA A 25 2.41 16.64 -17.71
N LYS A 26 3.42 16.76 -18.57
CA LYS A 26 3.86 15.67 -19.47
C LYS A 26 4.34 14.43 -18.72
N ILE A 27 5.08 14.60 -17.63
CA ILE A 27 5.57 13.46 -16.83
C ILE A 27 4.50 12.84 -15.94
N CYS A 28 3.40 13.54 -15.67
CA CYS A 28 2.38 13.10 -14.73
C CYS A 28 1.68 11.82 -15.22
N PRO A 29 1.87 10.66 -14.56
CA PRO A 29 1.30 9.39 -15.02
C PRO A 29 -0.23 9.33 -14.94
N ASN A 30 -0.82 10.13 -14.05
CA ASN A 30 -2.25 10.15 -13.77
C ASN A 30 -2.96 11.30 -14.49
N LYS A 31 -2.22 12.12 -15.25
CA LYS A 31 -2.73 13.36 -15.87
C LYS A 31 -3.48 14.23 -14.84
N ALA A 32 -2.87 14.36 -13.67
CA ALA A 32 -3.39 15.15 -12.54
C ALA A 32 -3.04 16.63 -12.65
N ILE A 33 -2.14 17.00 -13.58
CA ILE A 33 -1.69 18.37 -13.77
C ILE A 33 -2.16 18.84 -15.15
N GLU A 34 -2.85 19.96 -15.17
CA GLU A 34 -3.28 20.67 -16.37
C GLU A 34 -2.56 22.02 -16.43
N MET A 35 -2.13 22.45 -17.61
CA MET A 35 -1.46 23.73 -17.80
C MET A 35 -2.50 24.77 -18.21
N VAL A 36 -2.97 25.55 -17.23
CA VAL A 36 -4.01 26.58 -17.42
C VAL A 36 -3.39 27.91 -17.82
N GLU A 37 -4.10 28.67 -18.65
CA GLU A 37 -3.67 29.99 -19.12
C GLU A 37 -4.01 31.05 -18.08
N GLU A 38 -3.04 31.91 -17.77
CA GLU A 38 -3.22 33.11 -16.94
C GLU A 38 -2.77 34.34 -17.75
N GLU A 39 -3.43 35.48 -17.51
CA GLU A 39 -3.04 36.75 -18.10
C GLU A 39 -1.68 37.19 -17.50
N GLY A 40 -0.64 37.14 -18.31
CA GLY A 40 0.69 37.61 -17.93
C GLY A 40 0.81 39.14 -17.99
N PRO A 41 1.74 39.75 -17.24
CA PRO A 41 2.03 41.18 -17.38
C PRO A 41 2.56 41.45 -18.80
N SER A 42 1.80 42.21 -19.58
CA SER A 42 2.11 42.59 -20.96
C SER A 42 2.61 44.03 -21.04
N ALA A 43 3.65 44.29 -21.85
CA ALA A 43 3.86 45.62 -22.41
C ALA A 43 2.67 46.01 -23.31
N PRO A 44 2.36 47.31 -23.49
CA PRO A 44 1.24 47.73 -24.33
C PRO A 44 1.37 47.16 -25.75
N GLY A 45 0.48 46.22 -26.11
CA GLY A 45 0.41 45.62 -27.45
C GLY A 45 0.87 44.15 -27.58
N SER A 46 1.42 43.50 -26.55
CA SER A 46 1.81 42.07 -26.62
C SER A 46 1.15 41.20 -25.54
N ARG A 47 0.11 40.42 -25.88
CA ARG A 47 -0.44 39.40 -24.97
C ARG A 47 0.49 38.18 -24.95
N ILE A 48 1.31 38.04 -23.91
CA ILE A 48 2.04 36.79 -23.65
C ILE A 48 1.14 35.93 -22.77
N THR A 49 0.61 34.84 -23.32
CA THR A 49 -0.15 33.85 -22.56
C THR A 49 0.83 32.97 -21.77
N ILE A 50 0.84 33.12 -20.45
CA ILE A 50 1.66 32.30 -19.55
C ILE A 50 0.82 31.10 -19.12
N LYS A 51 1.41 29.89 -19.13
CA LYS A 51 0.73 28.67 -18.66
C LYS A 51 1.29 28.21 -17.33
N HIS A 52 0.41 28.03 -16.35
CA HIS A 52 0.76 27.60 -15.00
C HIS A 52 0.08 26.25 -14.64
N PRO A 53 0.68 25.45 -13.76
CA PRO A 53 0.13 24.15 -13.40
C PRO A 53 -1.05 24.29 -12.44
N GLN A 54 -2.21 23.76 -12.82
CA GLN A 54 -3.32 23.43 -11.93
C GLN A 54 -3.23 21.95 -11.57
N ILE A 55 -3.50 21.58 -10.30
CA ILE A 55 -3.37 20.20 -9.82
C ILE A 55 -4.70 19.68 -9.26
N ASP A 56 -5.16 18.55 -9.81
CA ASP A 56 -6.28 17.77 -9.31
C ASP A 56 -5.79 16.74 -8.28
N TYR A 57 -5.98 17.04 -6.99
CA TYR A 57 -5.59 16.14 -5.90
C TYR A 57 -6.46 14.89 -5.78
N ALA A 58 -7.63 14.84 -6.43
CA ALA A 58 -8.42 13.62 -6.53
C ALA A 58 -7.80 12.62 -7.53
N LYS A 59 -6.84 13.06 -8.37
CA LYS A 59 -6.03 12.22 -9.28
C LYS A 59 -4.59 12.01 -8.80
N CYS A 60 -4.01 13.00 -8.14
CA CYS A 60 -2.61 13.01 -7.75
C CYS A 60 -2.22 11.75 -6.93
N SER A 61 -1.09 11.13 -7.26
CA SER A 61 -0.53 9.99 -6.53
C SER A 61 0.65 10.33 -5.64
N PHE A 62 1.00 11.63 -5.54
CA PHE A 62 2.11 12.14 -4.73
C PHE A 62 3.46 11.48 -5.07
N CYS A 63 3.63 11.03 -6.33
CA CYS A 63 4.86 10.39 -6.80
C CYS A 63 6.06 11.36 -6.87
N GLY A 64 5.82 12.66 -6.98
CA GLY A 64 6.84 13.71 -7.05
C GLY A 64 7.60 13.82 -8.38
N LEU A 65 7.29 13.00 -9.38
CA LEU A 65 7.99 13.07 -10.68
C LEU A 65 7.88 14.46 -11.34
N CYS A 66 6.76 15.16 -11.13
CA CYS A 66 6.53 16.52 -11.60
C CYS A 66 7.44 17.56 -10.93
N ALA A 67 7.80 17.36 -9.66
CA ALA A 67 8.72 18.21 -8.94
C ALA A 67 10.17 17.92 -9.36
N ASP A 68 10.53 16.64 -9.52
CA ASP A 68 11.86 16.21 -9.95
C ASP A 68 12.24 16.71 -11.35
N ILE A 69 11.29 16.70 -12.28
CA ILE A 69 11.54 17.14 -13.66
C ILE A 69 11.57 18.67 -13.80
N CYS A 70 11.16 19.42 -12.77
CA CYS A 70 11.04 20.87 -12.85
C CYS A 70 12.45 21.51 -12.89
N PRO A 71 12.87 22.11 -14.01
CA PRO A 71 14.26 22.58 -14.17
C PRO A 71 14.58 23.79 -13.30
N THR A 72 13.57 24.57 -12.90
CA THR A 72 13.73 25.79 -12.11
C THR A 72 13.33 25.61 -10.64
N GLY A 73 12.83 24.43 -10.26
CA GLY A 73 12.26 24.21 -8.93
C GLY A 73 11.02 25.08 -8.64
N ALA A 74 10.33 25.55 -9.67
CA ALA A 74 9.08 26.31 -9.53
C ALA A 74 7.97 25.50 -8.87
N LEU A 75 7.92 24.19 -9.12
CA LEU A 75 6.99 23.27 -8.47
C LEU A 75 7.76 22.36 -7.52
N ARG A 76 7.41 22.39 -6.23
CA ARG A 76 8.06 21.59 -5.18
C ARG A 76 7.01 20.89 -4.33
N MET A 77 7.40 19.81 -3.66
CA MET A 77 6.55 19.16 -2.65
C MET A 77 6.92 19.65 -1.27
N THR A 78 5.92 19.95 -0.45
CA THR A 78 6.08 20.24 0.99
C THR A 78 5.92 18.96 1.80
N ASN A 79 6.23 19.00 3.09
CA ASN A 79 5.94 17.90 4.01
C ASN A 79 4.50 17.95 4.59
N PHE A 80 3.61 18.79 4.04
CA PHE A 80 2.24 18.94 4.53
C PHE A 80 1.33 17.80 4.07
N PRO A 81 0.76 16.97 4.98
CA PRO A 81 0.08 15.73 4.59
C PRO A 81 -1.44 15.85 4.46
N ILE A 82 -2.04 16.94 4.91
CA ILE A 82 -3.49 17.05 5.08
C ILE A 82 -4.10 17.72 3.84
N VAL A 83 -4.84 16.95 3.04
CA VAL A 83 -5.60 17.46 1.89
C VAL A 83 -6.97 16.81 1.90
N ILE A 84 -7.95 17.51 2.47
CA ILE A 84 -9.30 16.99 2.76
C ILE A 84 -10.32 17.97 2.20
N ALA A 85 -11.48 17.45 1.76
CA ALA A 85 -12.57 18.26 1.26
C ALA A 85 -13.94 17.61 1.50
N MET A 86 -14.96 18.44 1.78
CA MET A 86 -16.37 18.01 1.84
C MET A 86 -17.00 17.90 0.44
N ASP A 87 -16.46 18.67 -0.51
CA ASP A 87 -16.79 18.61 -1.93
C ASP A 87 -15.53 18.25 -2.73
N LYS A 88 -15.64 17.22 -3.57
CA LYS A 88 -14.53 16.74 -4.40
C LYS A 88 -13.92 17.84 -5.28
N ASN A 89 -14.71 18.81 -5.74
CA ASN A 89 -14.23 19.90 -6.59
C ASN A 89 -13.23 20.82 -5.86
N GLN A 90 -13.27 20.88 -4.52
CA GLN A 90 -12.31 21.65 -3.72
C GLN A 90 -10.88 21.06 -3.75
N LEU A 91 -10.74 19.81 -4.24
CA LEU A 91 -9.46 19.15 -4.48
C LEU A 91 -8.76 19.60 -5.76
N LEU A 92 -9.41 20.43 -6.59
CA LEU A 92 -8.78 21.08 -7.74
C LEU A 92 -8.11 22.38 -7.26
N PHE A 93 -6.78 22.42 -7.28
CA PHE A 93 -6.01 23.55 -6.79
C PHE A 93 -5.51 24.38 -7.97
N SER A 94 -5.97 25.62 -8.06
CA SER A 94 -5.50 26.63 -9.01
C SER A 94 -4.04 27.02 -8.73
N PRO A 95 -3.34 27.64 -9.71
CA PRO A 95 -1.97 28.10 -9.48
C PRO A 95 -1.84 29.10 -8.32
N GLU A 96 -2.84 29.97 -8.10
CA GLU A 96 -2.85 30.90 -6.97
C GLU A 96 -2.93 30.15 -5.64
N LYS A 97 -3.84 29.16 -5.55
CA LYS A 97 -3.95 28.31 -4.35
C LYS A 97 -2.66 27.51 -4.13
N LEU A 98 -2.01 27.03 -5.18
CA LEU A 98 -0.72 26.32 -5.08
C LEU A 98 0.42 27.24 -4.64
N SER A 99 0.32 28.54 -4.89
CA SER A 99 1.34 29.53 -4.49
C SER A 99 1.27 29.89 -3.01
N GLN A 100 0.15 29.60 -2.35
CA GLN A 100 -0.02 29.81 -0.91
C GLN A 100 0.64 28.68 -0.12
N ALA A 101 1.43 29.03 0.90
CA ALA A 101 1.97 28.05 1.83
C ALA A 101 0.85 27.22 2.48
N PRO A 102 1.03 25.90 2.65
CA PRO A 102 0.08 25.11 3.40
C PRO A 102 0.03 25.51 4.86
N GLU A 103 -1.18 25.68 5.37
CA GLU A 103 -1.46 26.00 6.75
C GLU A 103 -2.46 24.99 7.31
N LEU A 104 -2.19 24.48 8.51
CA LEU A 104 -3.13 23.64 9.24
C LEU A 104 -4.13 24.53 9.97
N LYS A 105 -5.33 24.66 9.42
CA LYS A 105 -6.44 25.33 10.10
C LYS A 105 -7.22 24.29 10.88
N MET A 106 -7.19 24.38 12.21
CA MET A 106 -8.03 23.52 13.05
C MET A 106 -9.50 23.90 12.83
N PRO A 107 -10.41 22.93 12.69
CA PRO A 107 -11.82 23.23 12.58
C PRO A 107 -12.31 23.92 13.85
N GLU A 108 -13.07 25.00 13.68
CA GLU A 108 -13.74 25.65 14.81
C GLU A 108 -14.76 24.67 15.42
N LYS A 109 -14.73 24.54 16.75
CA LYS A 109 -15.65 23.65 17.46
C LYS A 109 -17.07 24.21 17.31
N PRO A 110 -17.99 23.48 16.65
CA PRO A 110 -19.33 24.00 16.41
C PRO A 110 -20.13 24.06 17.71
N LYS A 111 -21.13 24.95 17.74
CA LYS A 111 -22.16 24.91 18.79
C LYS A 111 -22.86 23.55 18.74
N ILE A 112 -23.05 22.95 19.90
CA ILE A 112 -23.82 21.71 20.03
C ILE A 112 -25.26 22.02 19.66
N LYS A 113 -25.81 21.33 18.64
CA LYS A 113 -27.20 21.51 18.24
C LYS A 113 -28.17 20.99 19.30
N ASP A 114 -27.98 19.75 19.73
CA ASP A 114 -28.78 19.06 20.74
C ASP A 114 -27.99 17.90 21.39
N LEU A 115 -28.54 17.32 22.45
CA LEU A 115 -27.91 16.22 23.21
C LEU A 115 -27.66 14.98 22.33
N THR A 116 -28.59 14.67 21.43
CA THR A 116 -28.49 13.51 20.52
C THR A 116 -27.33 13.67 19.54
N SER A 117 -27.19 14.85 18.95
CA SER A 117 -26.10 15.20 18.02
C SER A 117 -24.75 15.19 18.73
N TRP A 118 -24.70 15.68 19.98
CA TRP A 118 -23.51 15.56 20.82
C TRP A 118 -23.14 14.10 21.11
N ALA A 119 -24.09 13.28 21.57
CA ALA A 119 -23.83 11.89 21.92
C ALA A 119 -23.35 11.08 20.70
N ARG A 120 -24.00 11.27 19.55
CA ARG A 120 -23.62 10.61 18.29
C ARG A 120 -22.24 11.01 17.79
N SER A 121 -21.85 12.28 17.98
CA SER A 121 -20.48 12.73 17.63
C SER A 121 -19.37 12.09 18.50
N ARG A 122 -19.72 11.36 19.57
CA ARG A 122 -18.78 10.73 20.52
C ARG A 122 -18.80 9.20 20.50
N SER A 123 -19.59 8.59 19.63
CA SER A 123 -19.72 7.13 19.51
C SER A 123 -19.98 6.80 18.04
N LEU A 124 -18.93 6.86 17.23
CA LEU A 124 -18.99 6.58 15.80
C LEU A 124 -18.61 5.13 15.55
N TRP A 125 -19.58 4.36 15.06
CA TRP A 125 -19.36 2.97 14.70
C TRP A 125 -18.97 2.89 13.23
N VAL A 126 -17.76 2.42 12.98
CA VAL A 126 -17.11 2.43 11.67
C VAL A 126 -17.16 1.03 11.08
N ILE A 127 -17.75 0.90 9.91
CA ILE A 127 -17.45 -0.20 9.00
C ILE A 127 -16.57 0.32 7.88
N ASN A 128 -15.62 -0.48 7.43
CA ASN A 128 -14.65 -0.09 6.41
C ASN A 128 -14.72 -1.06 5.24
N PHE A 129 -14.48 -0.62 4.01
CA PHE A 129 -14.15 -1.48 2.89
C PHE A 129 -12.79 -1.04 2.37
N PHE A 130 -11.74 -1.72 2.83
CA PHE A 130 -10.38 -1.37 2.46
C PHE A 130 -9.78 -2.33 1.45
N THR A 131 -9.22 -1.75 0.39
CA THR A 131 -8.50 -2.48 -0.65
C THR A 131 -7.06 -1.99 -0.76
N GLY A 132 -6.10 -2.91 -0.71
CA GLY A 132 -4.67 -2.59 -0.83
C GLY A 132 -4.17 -1.56 0.21
N CYS A 133 -3.61 -0.44 -0.27
CA CYS A 133 -2.86 0.50 0.57
C CYS A 133 -3.68 1.38 1.50
N GLY A 134 -4.97 1.56 1.25
CA GLY A 134 -5.82 2.34 2.15
C GLY A 134 -5.91 1.69 3.54
N PHE A 135 -5.97 0.35 3.59
CA PHE A 135 -5.91 -0.40 4.84
C PHE A 135 -4.61 -0.14 5.60
N ILE A 136 -3.48 -0.15 4.88
CA ILE A 136 -2.15 -0.12 5.49
C ILE A 136 -1.86 1.19 6.24
N GLU A 137 -2.38 2.32 5.77
CA GLU A 137 -2.29 3.59 6.50
C GLU A 137 -3.43 3.83 7.50
N ALA A 138 -4.47 2.97 7.50
CA ALA A 138 -5.47 2.97 8.56
C ALA A 138 -5.00 2.18 9.80
N ILE A 139 -4.11 1.19 9.63
CA ILE A 139 -3.57 0.36 10.73
C ILE A 139 -3.02 1.19 11.91
N PRO A 140 -2.26 2.28 11.71
CA PRO A 140 -1.75 3.08 12.81
C PRO A 140 -2.85 3.58 13.76
N TRP A 141 -4.08 3.79 13.26
CA TRP A 141 -5.23 4.24 14.05
C TRP A 141 -5.72 3.22 15.08
N VAL A 142 -5.57 1.93 14.79
CA VAL A 142 -5.89 0.83 15.71
C VAL A 142 -4.66 0.29 16.44
N SER A 143 -3.50 0.92 16.24
CA SER A 143 -2.25 0.62 16.95
C SER A 143 -2.09 1.51 18.18
N SER A 144 -1.14 1.17 19.05
CA SER A 144 -0.83 1.93 20.26
C SER A 144 -0.32 3.36 20.01
N GLY A 145 0.00 3.73 18.76
CA GLY A 145 0.57 5.02 18.42
C GLY A 145 -0.44 6.17 18.27
N PHE A 146 -1.68 5.89 17.84
CA PHE A 146 -2.71 6.92 17.58
C PHE A 146 -3.97 6.76 18.43
N ASP A 147 -4.31 5.54 18.88
CA ASP A 147 -5.44 5.23 19.79
C ASP A 147 -6.75 5.97 19.47
N MET A 148 -7.42 5.53 18.40
CA MET A 148 -8.68 6.15 17.95
C MET A 148 -9.88 5.87 18.84
N GLU A 149 -9.85 4.78 19.62
CA GLU A 149 -10.92 4.42 20.54
C GLU A 149 -11.17 5.53 21.57
N ARG A 150 -10.11 6.26 21.95
CA ARG A 150 -10.20 7.46 22.81
C ARG A 150 -11.09 8.56 22.24
N PHE A 151 -11.25 8.64 20.92
CA PHE A 151 -12.13 9.60 20.25
C PHE A 151 -13.56 9.08 20.06
N GLY A 152 -13.85 7.86 20.55
CA GLY A 152 -15.16 7.22 20.41
C GLY A 152 -15.38 6.57 19.05
N LEU A 153 -14.30 6.23 18.32
CA LEU A 153 -14.41 5.50 17.06
C LEU A 153 -14.19 4.02 17.31
N LEU A 154 -15.21 3.23 17.01
CA LEU A 154 -15.22 1.78 17.23
C LEU A 154 -15.41 1.06 15.89
N VAL A 155 -14.70 -0.05 15.68
CA VAL A 155 -14.90 -0.87 14.48
C VAL A 155 -16.12 -1.75 14.70
N ALA A 156 -17.08 -1.69 13.78
CA ALA A 156 -18.28 -2.51 13.78
C ALA A 156 -18.06 -3.77 12.94
N GLU A 157 -18.46 -4.93 13.48
CA GLU A 157 -18.40 -6.22 12.76
C GLU A 157 -19.53 -6.38 11.73
N SER A 158 -20.65 -5.68 11.94
CA SER A 158 -21.83 -5.73 11.06
C SER A 158 -22.14 -4.33 10.53
N PRO A 159 -22.44 -4.18 9.22
CA PRO A 159 -22.87 -2.90 8.67
C PRO A 159 -24.14 -2.38 9.32
N ARG A 160 -24.99 -3.26 9.85
CA ARG A 160 -26.24 -2.89 10.54
C ARG A 160 -26.01 -2.15 11.85
N HIS A 161 -24.80 -2.20 12.40
CA HIS A 161 -24.40 -1.52 13.63
C HIS A 161 -23.49 -0.33 13.37
N ALA A 162 -23.24 0.03 12.10
CA ALA A 162 -22.34 1.13 11.74
C ALA A 162 -23.12 2.41 11.47
N ASP A 163 -22.47 3.56 11.70
CA ASP A 163 -22.92 4.88 11.27
C ASP A 163 -21.99 5.47 10.20
N VAL A 164 -20.73 5.02 10.16
CA VAL A 164 -19.69 5.53 9.26
C VAL A 164 -19.20 4.41 8.36
N PHE A 165 -19.28 4.62 7.05
CA PHE A 165 -18.72 3.75 6.04
C PHE A 165 -17.44 4.36 5.46
N ILE A 166 -16.31 3.75 5.74
CA ILE A 166 -15.02 4.17 5.17
C ILE A 166 -14.71 3.33 3.94
N ILE A 167 -14.47 3.95 2.80
CA ILE A 167 -14.08 3.28 1.57
C ILE A 167 -12.67 3.76 1.20
N ALA A 168 -11.72 2.83 1.09
CA ALA A 168 -10.40 3.19 0.58
C ALA A 168 -9.83 2.16 -0.39
N GLY A 169 -9.04 2.68 -1.32
CA GLY A 169 -8.31 1.89 -2.29
C GLY A 169 -9.05 1.63 -3.59
N TYR A 170 -8.58 0.63 -4.32
CA TYR A 170 -9.02 0.30 -5.65
C TYR A 170 -10.38 -0.40 -5.71
N VAL A 171 -11.32 0.17 -6.45
CA VAL A 171 -12.68 -0.37 -6.60
C VAL A 171 -12.85 -0.98 -7.99
N THR A 172 -12.99 -2.31 -8.04
CA THR A 172 -13.39 -3.02 -9.27
C THR A 172 -14.90 -3.03 -9.44
N ARG A 173 -15.39 -3.41 -10.62
CA ARG A 173 -16.81 -3.75 -10.80
C ARG A 173 -17.27 -4.84 -9.82
N LYS A 174 -16.46 -5.88 -9.57
CA LYS A 174 -16.79 -6.97 -8.63
C LYS A 174 -16.89 -6.47 -7.19
N THR A 175 -15.97 -5.60 -6.79
CA THR A 175 -15.91 -4.98 -5.47
C THR A 175 -17.04 -3.98 -5.25
N LEU A 176 -17.39 -3.19 -6.26
CA LEU A 176 -18.46 -2.20 -6.20
C LEU A 176 -19.79 -2.82 -5.74
N LYS A 177 -20.11 -4.03 -6.21
CA LYS A 177 -21.31 -4.79 -5.77
C LYS A 177 -21.37 -4.95 -4.25
N ARG A 178 -20.22 -5.26 -3.63
CA ARG A 178 -20.10 -5.44 -2.17
C ARG A 178 -20.20 -4.11 -1.44
N ILE A 179 -19.58 -3.07 -1.97
CA ILE A 179 -19.66 -1.71 -1.41
C ILE A 179 -21.11 -1.20 -1.38
N ILE A 180 -21.84 -1.35 -2.49
CA ILE A 180 -23.26 -0.97 -2.57
C ILE A 180 -24.07 -1.75 -1.52
N ARG A 181 -23.90 -3.08 -1.48
CA ARG A 181 -24.62 -3.94 -0.53
C ARG A 181 -24.36 -3.55 0.93
N ILE A 182 -23.12 -3.22 1.27
CA ILE A 182 -22.75 -2.76 2.61
C ILE A 182 -23.44 -1.42 2.90
N TYR A 183 -23.35 -0.45 2.00
CA TYR A 183 -23.99 0.87 2.17
C TYR A 183 -25.52 0.78 2.37
N GLU A 184 -26.19 -0.12 1.66
CA GLU A 184 -27.63 -0.38 1.82
C GLU A 184 -27.98 -0.99 3.18
N GLN A 185 -27.09 -1.77 3.78
CA GLN A 185 -27.32 -2.41 5.07
C GLN A 185 -27.07 -1.49 6.27
N ILE A 186 -26.41 -0.35 6.05
CA ILE A 186 -26.15 0.65 7.08
C ILE A 186 -27.43 1.46 7.34
N PRO A 187 -27.92 1.54 8.59
CA PRO A 187 -29.09 2.33 8.92
C PRO A 187 -28.79 3.83 8.82
N PRO A 188 -29.75 4.66 8.40
CA PRO A 188 -29.62 6.09 8.57
C PRO A 188 -29.71 6.44 10.05
N PRO A 189 -29.06 7.53 10.48
CA PRO A 189 -28.18 8.42 9.72
C PRO A 189 -26.78 7.82 9.46
N LYS A 190 -26.32 7.88 8.21
CA LYS A 190 -25.07 7.26 7.76
C LYS A 190 -24.16 8.22 6.99
N PHE A 191 -22.86 8.06 7.19
CA PHE A 191 -21.81 8.92 6.63
C PHE A 191 -20.82 8.08 5.83
N VAL A 192 -20.43 8.55 4.65
CA VAL A 192 -19.46 7.88 3.80
C VAL A 192 -18.21 8.73 3.68
N ILE A 193 -17.08 8.12 4.01
CA ILE A 193 -15.78 8.74 3.88
C ILE A 193 -14.94 7.98 2.86
N ALA A 194 -14.46 8.66 1.82
CA ALA A 194 -13.64 8.07 0.79
C ALA A 194 -12.17 8.53 0.92
N PHE A 195 -11.26 7.56 1.06
CA PHE A 195 -9.83 7.84 1.18
C PHE A 195 -9.05 7.45 -0.08
N GLY A 196 -8.27 8.41 -0.55
CA GLY A 196 -7.33 8.27 -1.64
C GLY A 196 -7.92 8.55 -3.02
N ASN A 197 -7.03 8.63 -4.01
CA ASN A 197 -7.40 8.97 -5.39
C ASN A 197 -8.17 7.86 -6.13
N CYS A 198 -8.08 6.61 -5.66
CA CYS A 198 -8.69 5.45 -6.30
C CYS A 198 -10.23 5.46 -6.26
N PRO A 199 -10.90 5.61 -5.09
CA PRO A 199 -12.36 5.74 -5.07
C PRO A 199 -12.84 7.05 -5.71
N ALA A 200 -12.05 8.12 -5.60
CA ALA A 200 -12.43 9.43 -6.11
C ALA A 200 -12.48 9.51 -7.63
N THR A 201 -11.47 8.91 -8.28
CA THR A 201 -11.30 9.10 -9.73
C THR A 201 -10.71 7.89 -10.51
N GLY A 202 -10.66 6.71 -9.89
CA GLY A 202 -9.90 5.55 -10.38
C GLY A 202 -8.39 5.67 -10.16
N GLY A 203 -7.91 6.87 -9.81
CA GLY A 203 -6.54 7.18 -9.42
C GLY A 203 -5.50 6.70 -10.44
N THR A 204 -4.48 6.02 -9.94
CA THR A 204 -3.36 5.48 -10.75
C THR A 204 -3.83 4.37 -11.71
N TYR A 205 -5.00 3.81 -11.49
CA TYR A 205 -5.56 2.72 -12.27
C TYR A 205 -6.71 3.18 -13.18
N ARG A 206 -6.89 4.49 -13.36
CA ARG A 206 -7.98 5.04 -14.15
C ARG A 206 -8.05 4.45 -15.55
N ASP A 207 -6.91 4.14 -16.18
CA ASP A 207 -6.89 3.58 -17.54
C ASP A 207 -7.11 2.06 -17.58
N SER A 208 -7.26 1.40 -16.43
CA SER A 208 -7.59 -0.02 -16.39
C SER A 208 -9.06 -0.25 -16.74
N TYR A 209 -9.28 -1.32 -17.51
CA TYR A 209 -10.60 -1.76 -17.98
C TYR A 209 -11.51 -2.26 -16.85
N ASN A 210 -10.94 -2.62 -15.70
CA ASN A 210 -11.68 -3.17 -14.57
C ASN A 210 -11.95 -2.14 -13.45
N THR A 211 -11.52 -0.89 -13.63
CA THR A 211 -11.58 0.18 -12.62
C THR A 211 -12.83 1.03 -12.80
N ILE A 212 -13.64 1.20 -11.75
CA ILE A 212 -14.68 2.23 -11.76
C ILE A 212 -14.05 3.62 -11.74
N LYS A 213 -14.69 4.61 -12.37
CA LYS A 213 -14.10 5.95 -12.44
C LYS A 213 -14.39 6.78 -11.21
N ARG A 214 -15.58 6.68 -10.64
CA ARG A 214 -16.03 7.55 -9.55
C ARG A 214 -16.98 6.76 -8.65
N ILE A 215 -16.69 6.68 -7.36
CA ILE A 215 -17.60 6.00 -6.42
C ILE A 215 -18.88 6.81 -6.19
N ASP A 216 -18.80 8.14 -6.31
CA ASP A 216 -19.91 9.08 -6.14
C ASP A 216 -20.96 9.06 -7.26
N ASP A 217 -20.69 8.33 -8.33
CA ASP A 217 -21.69 8.01 -9.35
C ASP A 217 -22.71 6.98 -8.81
N TYR A 218 -22.30 6.18 -7.80
CA TYR A 218 -23.05 5.04 -7.26
C TYR A 218 -23.66 5.27 -5.87
N ILE A 219 -22.89 5.85 -4.94
CA ILE A 219 -23.31 6.14 -3.56
C ILE A 219 -22.83 7.53 -3.13
N PRO A 220 -23.49 8.23 -2.19
CA PRO A 220 -23.00 9.52 -1.72
C PRO A 220 -21.66 9.36 -0.98
N VAL A 221 -20.83 10.40 -1.05
CA VAL A 221 -19.58 10.53 -0.28
C VAL A 221 -19.58 11.88 0.40
N ASP A 222 -19.46 11.89 1.73
CA ASP A 222 -19.54 13.09 2.55
C ASP A 222 -18.18 13.77 2.70
N ILE A 223 -17.11 12.98 2.85
CA ILE A 223 -15.75 13.49 3.06
C ILE A 223 -14.76 12.79 2.11
N TRP A 224 -13.89 13.58 1.50
CA TRP A 224 -12.82 13.13 0.61
C TRP A 224 -11.45 13.41 1.23
N ILE A 225 -10.60 12.39 1.32
CA ILE A 225 -9.18 12.56 1.67
C ILE A 225 -8.33 12.28 0.43
N ALA A 226 -7.60 13.28 -0.05
CA ALA A 226 -6.61 13.08 -1.10
C ALA A 226 -5.34 12.40 -0.55
N GLY A 227 -4.83 11.44 -1.32
CA GLY A 227 -3.65 10.68 -0.93
C GLY A 227 -3.47 9.41 -1.77
N CYS A 228 -2.27 8.84 -1.74
CA CYS A 228 -2.01 7.55 -2.37
C CYS A 228 -0.84 6.84 -1.68
N PRO A 229 -1.08 6.15 -0.55
CA PRO A 229 -2.20 6.37 0.38
C PRO A 229 -2.08 7.71 1.14
N PRO A 230 -3.17 8.26 1.70
CA PRO A 230 -3.08 9.38 2.63
C PRO A 230 -2.40 8.95 3.93
N ARG A 231 -1.70 9.86 4.59
CA ARG A 231 -1.08 9.56 5.89
C ARG A 231 -2.12 9.42 7.01
N PRO A 232 -1.78 8.76 8.14
CA PRO A 232 -2.68 8.60 9.26
C PRO A 232 -3.20 9.93 9.82
N GLU A 233 -2.36 10.97 9.84
CA GLU A 233 -2.75 12.29 10.35
C GLU A 233 -3.93 12.92 9.57
N ALA A 234 -4.00 12.68 8.24
CA ALA A 234 -5.10 13.17 7.43
C ALA A 234 -6.41 12.41 7.73
N ILE A 235 -6.32 11.09 7.99
CA ILE A 235 -7.48 10.29 8.39
C ILE A 235 -8.09 10.84 9.68
N GLY A 236 -7.24 11.16 10.66
CA GLY A 236 -7.69 11.74 11.93
C GLY A 236 -8.33 13.09 11.81
N PHE A 237 -7.74 13.97 11.00
CA PHE A 237 -8.32 15.27 10.75
C PHE A 237 -9.71 15.15 10.12
N ALA A 238 -9.90 14.24 9.16
CA ALA A 238 -11.21 13.99 8.54
C ALA A 238 -12.25 13.44 9.54
N VAL A 239 -11.81 12.60 10.48
CA VAL A 239 -12.67 12.12 11.57
C VAL A 239 -13.13 13.26 12.46
N VAL A 240 -12.23 14.18 12.85
CA VAL A 240 -12.58 15.34 13.66
C VAL A 240 -13.57 16.25 12.92
N GLU A 241 -13.38 16.47 11.62
CA GLU A 241 -14.34 17.18 10.77
C GLU A 241 -15.70 16.50 10.75
N ALA A 242 -15.73 15.17 10.63
CA ALA A 242 -16.98 14.40 10.68
C ALA A 242 -17.69 14.56 12.04
N MET A 243 -16.95 14.45 13.15
CA MET A 243 -17.51 14.63 14.50
C MET A 243 -18.11 16.03 14.67
N ASN A 244 -17.41 17.07 14.21
CA ASN A 244 -17.91 18.44 14.25
C ASN A 244 -19.17 18.62 13.40
N ALA A 245 -19.18 18.09 12.18
CA ALA A 245 -20.35 18.13 11.32
C ALA A 245 -21.56 17.47 12.02
N ILE A 246 -21.39 16.28 12.58
CA ILE A 246 -22.44 15.55 13.31
C ILE A 246 -22.92 16.34 14.52
N GLN A 247 -22.01 16.92 15.30
CA GLN A 247 -22.33 17.73 16.46
C GLN A 247 -23.17 18.98 16.10
N SER A 248 -22.97 19.51 14.88
CA SER A 248 -23.77 20.62 14.32
C SER A 248 -25.15 20.19 13.78
N GLY A 249 -25.45 18.88 13.80
CA GLY A 249 -26.71 18.31 13.34
C GLY A 249 -26.70 17.76 11.92
N TYR A 250 -25.52 17.62 11.30
CA TYR A 250 -25.39 16.97 10.00
C TYR A 250 -25.71 15.47 10.11
N ALA A 251 -26.50 14.94 9.18
CA ALA A 251 -27.00 13.56 9.20
C ALA A 251 -26.60 12.73 7.96
N GLY A 252 -25.63 13.24 7.17
CA GLY A 252 -25.17 12.63 5.93
C GLY A 252 -25.83 13.25 4.70
N LYS A 253 -25.23 13.04 3.51
CA LYS A 253 -25.86 13.40 2.23
C LYS A 253 -27.12 12.57 1.99
N LYS A 254 -28.04 13.13 1.19
CA LYS A 254 -29.26 12.43 0.75
C LYS A 254 -28.88 11.10 0.11
N GLU A 255 -29.56 10.04 0.54
CA GLU A 255 -29.31 8.70 0.02
C GLU A 255 -29.50 8.65 -1.50
N LYS A 256 -28.53 8.02 -2.15
CA LYS A 256 -28.51 7.75 -3.59
C LYS A 256 -27.84 6.40 -3.75
N VAL A 257 -28.54 5.45 -4.36
CA VAL A 257 -27.96 4.17 -4.76
C VAL A 257 -28.27 3.98 -6.24
N ASN A 258 -27.23 3.95 -7.06
CA ASN A 258 -27.36 3.60 -8.47
C ASN A 258 -26.91 2.15 -8.68
N ALA A 259 -27.82 1.21 -8.48
CA ALA A 259 -27.58 -0.22 -8.65
C ALA A 259 -28.36 -0.72 -9.87
N SER A 260 -27.70 -0.79 -11.02
CA SER A 260 -28.23 -1.54 -12.16
C SER A 260 -28.18 -3.06 -11.86
N LYS A 261 -29.00 -3.86 -12.55
CA LYS A 261 -29.07 -5.33 -12.33
C LYS A 261 -27.69 -6.01 -12.41
N ASP A 262 -26.77 -5.51 -13.24
CA ASP A 262 -25.41 -6.05 -13.36
C ASP A 262 -24.52 -5.78 -12.13
N LEU A 263 -24.93 -4.88 -11.23
CA LEU A 263 -24.24 -4.54 -9.98
C LEU A 263 -24.81 -5.25 -8.76
N GLU A 264 -25.83 -6.09 -8.92
CA GLU A 264 -26.33 -6.93 -7.84
C GLU A 264 -25.33 -8.05 -7.50
N VAL A 265 -25.21 -8.33 -6.21
CA VAL A 265 -24.48 -9.49 -5.71
C VAL A 265 -25.34 -10.72 -6.02
N PRO A 266 -24.83 -11.70 -6.79
CA PRO A 266 -25.59 -12.91 -7.08
C PRO A 266 -25.97 -13.62 -5.77
N ALA A 267 -27.15 -14.23 -5.75
CA ALA A 267 -27.49 -15.18 -4.70
C ALA A 267 -26.43 -16.30 -4.66
N VAL A 268 -26.14 -16.79 -3.45
CA VAL A 268 -25.31 -17.98 -3.29
C VAL A 268 -26.01 -19.11 -4.05
N ARG A 269 -25.30 -19.78 -4.96
CA ARG A 269 -25.89 -20.86 -5.76
C ARG A 269 -26.38 -21.96 -4.82
N ASP A 270 -27.58 -22.46 -5.07
CA ASP A 270 -28.12 -23.66 -4.42
C ASP A 270 -27.32 -24.88 -4.92
N GLU A 271 -26.15 -25.11 -4.32
CA GLU A 271 -25.46 -26.39 -4.43
C GLU A 271 -26.24 -27.44 -3.64
N LYS A 272 -26.35 -28.67 -4.16
CA LYS A 272 -26.90 -29.78 -3.39
C LYS A 272 -25.91 -30.10 -2.27
N LEU A 273 -26.21 -29.61 -1.07
CA LEU A 273 -25.51 -29.92 0.16
C LEU A 273 -26.10 -31.21 0.75
N GLU A 274 -25.25 -32.08 1.28
CA GLU A 274 -25.71 -33.22 2.07
C GLU A 274 -26.19 -32.74 3.46
N GLU A 275 -26.88 -33.61 4.19
CA GLU A 275 -27.38 -33.28 5.53
C GLU A 275 -26.18 -33.04 6.48
N GLY A 276 -26.09 -31.84 7.06
CA GLY A 276 -24.98 -31.43 7.93
C GLY A 276 -23.90 -30.58 7.26
N GLU A 277 -23.94 -30.45 5.92
CA GLU A 277 -23.00 -29.59 5.19
C GLU A 277 -23.52 -28.17 5.03
N PHE A 278 -22.63 -27.18 5.18
CA PHE A 278 -22.95 -25.77 4.98
C PHE A 278 -21.96 -25.09 4.05
N LEU A 279 -22.43 -24.06 3.35
CA LEU A 279 -21.59 -23.21 2.53
C LEU A 279 -21.33 -21.88 3.23
N LEU A 280 -20.09 -21.65 3.64
CA LEU A 280 -19.67 -20.43 4.32
C LEU A 280 -18.88 -19.51 3.35
N PRO A 281 -19.45 -18.35 2.94
CA PRO A 281 -18.72 -17.35 2.19
C PRO A 281 -17.84 -16.49 3.12
N PHE A 282 -16.55 -16.79 3.18
CA PHE A 282 -15.58 -15.99 3.92
C PHE A 282 -14.99 -14.88 3.04
N GLY A 283 -14.98 -13.64 3.52
CA GLY A 283 -14.61 -12.45 2.73
C GLY A 283 -15.65 -11.95 1.70
N PRO A 284 -15.33 -10.90 0.92
CA PRO A 284 -14.08 -10.15 0.92
C PRO A 284 -14.02 -9.03 1.97
N GLN A 285 -15.05 -8.87 2.80
CA GLN A 285 -15.13 -7.82 3.82
C GLN A 285 -14.70 -8.30 5.22
N HIS A 286 -14.72 -9.61 5.47
CA HIS A 286 -14.42 -10.17 6.77
C HIS A 286 -12.97 -9.88 7.20
N PRO A 287 -12.71 -9.67 8.51
CA PRO A 287 -11.35 -9.61 9.04
C PRO A 287 -10.50 -10.79 8.53
N ALA A 288 -9.21 -10.56 8.27
CA ALA A 288 -8.27 -11.53 7.70
C ALA A 288 -8.51 -12.01 6.24
N SER A 289 -9.72 -11.86 5.67
CA SER A 289 -9.97 -12.21 4.26
C SER A 289 -9.31 -11.26 3.25
N GLY A 290 -8.93 -10.06 3.69
CA GLY A 290 -8.24 -9.07 2.88
C GLY A 290 -9.04 -8.65 1.65
N ASN A 291 -8.62 -9.10 0.47
CA ASN A 291 -9.22 -8.73 -0.82
C ASN A 291 -9.56 -9.96 -1.68
N PHE A 292 -9.82 -11.09 -1.04
CA PHE A 292 -10.28 -12.29 -1.71
C PHE A 292 -11.45 -12.89 -0.93
N GLN A 293 -12.21 -13.74 -1.60
CA GLN A 293 -13.27 -14.50 -0.95
C GLN A 293 -12.87 -15.97 -0.99
N LEU A 294 -13.14 -16.71 0.08
CA LEU A 294 -13.11 -18.16 0.10
C LEU A 294 -14.55 -18.66 0.19
N ARG A 295 -14.90 -19.60 -0.67
CA ARG A 295 -16.10 -20.41 -0.52
C ARG A 295 -15.69 -21.68 0.20
N LEU A 296 -16.10 -21.82 1.45
CA LEU A 296 -15.79 -22.98 2.28
C LEU A 296 -17.01 -23.89 2.33
N LYS A 297 -16.84 -25.16 1.96
CA LYS A 297 -17.80 -26.21 2.27
C LYS A 297 -17.37 -26.79 3.61
N ILE A 298 -18.24 -26.69 4.61
CA ILE A 298 -17.96 -27.15 5.98
C ILE A 298 -18.85 -28.34 6.32
N ASP A 299 -18.29 -29.27 7.08
CA ASP A 299 -18.97 -30.39 7.73
C ASP A 299 -18.77 -30.24 9.25
N GLY A 300 -19.83 -29.83 9.94
CA GLY A 300 -19.73 -29.35 11.31
C GLY A 300 -18.75 -28.17 11.45
N GLU A 301 -17.67 -28.37 12.21
CA GLU A 301 -16.61 -27.37 12.41
C GLU A 301 -15.38 -27.57 11.50
N THR A 302 -15.40 -28.58 10.63
CA THR A 302 -14.25 -28.92 9.79
C THR A 302 -14.47 -28.47 8.35
N VAL A 303 -13.42 -27.98 7.71
CA VAL A 303 -13.46 -27.58 6.30
C VAL A 303 -13.32 -28.81 5.41
N ALA A 304 -14.39 -29.19 4.71
CA ALA A 304 -14.40 -30.29 3.74
C ALA A 304 -13.73 -29.90 2.41
N SER A 305 -13.97 -28.67 1.95
CA SER A 305 -13.26 -28.10 0.80
C SER A 305 -13.26 -26.57 0.83
N ALA A 306 -12.28 -25.97 0.18
CA ALA A 306 -12.12 -24.53 0.08
C ALA A 306 -11.90 -24.12 -1.38
N GLU A 307 -12.58 -23.06 -1.82
CA GLU A 307 -12.43 -22.55 -3.18
C GLU A 307 -12.15 -21.04 -3.18
N PRO A 308 -11.00 -20.62 -3.75
CA PRO A 308 -10.63 -19.21 -3.81
C PRO A 308 -11.37 -18.47 -4.93
N GLN A 309 -12.13 -17.46 -4.53
CA GLN A 309 -12.83 -16.54 -5.42
C GLN A 309 -12.00 -15.27 -5.60
N VAL A 310 -11.28 -15.20 -6.72
CA VAL A 310 -10.28 -14.15 -7.02
C VAL A 310 -10.84 -12.96 -7.81
N GLY A 311 -9.98 -12.00 -8.13
CA GLY A 311 -10.28 -10.91 -9.07
C GLY A 311 -10.81 -9.63 -8.46
N TYR A 312 -11.10 -9.59 -7.15
CA TYR A 312 -11.54 -8.38 -6.45
C TYR A 312 -10.50 -7.24 -6.47
N LEU A 313 -9.21 -7.58 -6.61
CA LEU A 313 -8.11 -6.61 -6.70
C LEU A 313 -7.38 -6.63 -8.05
N HIS A 314 -8.03 -7.14 -9.11
CA HIS A 314 -7.47 -7.16 -10.45
C HIS A 314 -7.41 -5.74 -11.05
N ARG A 315 -6.20 -5.19 -11.10
CA ARG A 315 -5.88 -3.81 -11.48
C ARG A 315 -5.33 -3.64 -12.90
N GLY A 316 -5.06 -4.75 -13.59
CA GLY A 316 -4.47 -4.71 -14.94
C GLY A 316 -3.06 -4.13 -15.01
N PHE A 317 -2.20 -4.41 -14.01
CA PHE A 317 -0.85 -3.86 -13.90
C PHE A 317 -0.01 -4.04 -15.16
N GLU A 318 0.06 -5.26 -15.68
CA GLU A 318 0.87 -5.59 -16.86
C GLU A 318 0.43 -4.76 -18.06
N LYS A 319 -0.88 -4.66 -18.32
CA LYS A 319 -1.43 -3.81 -19.39
C LYS A 319 -1.19 -2.33 -19.16
N LEU A 320 -1.32 -1.88 -17.91
CA LEU A 320 -1.10 -0.48 -17.53
C LEU A 320 0.36 -0.05 -17.69
N MET A 321 1.32 -0.97 -17.63
CA MET A 321 2.73 -0.67 -17.86
C MET A 321 3.02 -0.37 -19.34
N GLU A 322 2.32 -1.01 -20.27
CA GLU A 322 2.45 -0.78 -21.72
C GLU A 322 2.10 0.67 -22.12
N TYR A 323 1.23 1.34 -21.36
CA TYR A 323 0.76 2.70 -21.68
C TYR A 323 1.69 3.81 -21.20
N ARG A 324 2.65 3.49 -20.33
CA ARG A 324 3.48 4.44 -19.59
C ARG A 324 4.95 4.27 -19.94
N THR A 325 5.74 5.32 -19.73
CA THR A 325 7.17 5.22 -19.96
C THR A 325 7.84 4.31 -18.94
N TRP A 326 9.05 3.83 -19.27
CA TRP A 326 9.86 3.02 -18.36
C TRP A 326 10.02 3.66 -16.96
N MET A 327 10.25 4.97 -16.93
CA MET A 327 10.39 5.72 -15.67
C MET A 327 9.05 5.91 -14.96
N GLN A 328 7.96 6.13 -15.71
CA GLN A 328 6.64 6.21 -15.09
C GLN A 328 6.30 4.88 -14.41
N ASN A 329 6.56 3.72 -15.00
CA ASN A 329 6.17 2.45 -14.39
C ASN A 329 6.69 2.19 -12.97
N ILE A 330 7.74 2.88 -12.50
CA ILE A 330 8.17 2.86 -11.10
C ILE A 330 7.05 3.22 -10.11
N MET A 331 6.15 4.15 -10.44
CA MET A 331 5.02 4.41 -9.55
C MET A 331 4.04 3.24 -9.51
N LEU A 332 3.99 2.41 -10.54
CA LEU A 332 3.00 1.35 -10.64
C LEU A 332 3.48 0.03 -10.00
N VAL A 333 4.75 -0.34 -10.19
CA VAL A 333 5.27 -1.68 -9.82
C VAL A 333 5.17 -2.01 -8.33
N GLN A 334 5.56 -1.09 -7.46
CA GLN A 334 5.46 -1.28 -6.00
C GLN A 334 4.02 -1.42 -5.49
N ARG A 335 3.03 -1.03 -6.29
CA ARG A 335 1.61 -1.15 -5.91
C ARG A 335 1.10 -2.57 -6.09
N ILE A 336 1.85 -3.44 -6.80
CA ILE A 336 1.56 -4.87 -6.92
C ILE A 336 1.59 -5.49 -5.53
N CYS A 337 2.67 -5.27 -4.77
CA CYS A 337 2.75 -5.59 -3.35
C CYS A 337 2.99 -4.35 -2.50
N VAL A 338 1.91 -3.82 -1.95
CA VAL A 338 1.91 -2.61 -1.10
C VAL A 338 2.82 -2.75 0.12
N LEU A 339 2.92 -3.97 0.63
CA LEU A 339 3.61 -4.31 1.88
C LEU A 339 5.07 -4.65 1.67
N ASP A 340 5.55 -4.69 0.45
CA ASP A 340 6.96 -4.94 0.21
C ASP A 340 7.37 -4.30 -1.11
N GLY A 341 7.26 -2.98 -1.16
CA GLY A 341 7.39 -2.23 -2.41
C GLY A 341 8.80 -2.22 -2.98
N ALA A 342 9.83 -2.27 -2.13
CA ALA A 342 11.22 -2.12 -2.56
C ALA A 342 11.69 -3.25 -3.49
N PRO A 343 11.50 -4.55 -3.18
CA PRO A 343 11.85 -5.62 -4.11
C PRO A 343 11.16 -5.50 -5.48
N TYR A 344 9.94 -4.97 -5.54
CA TYR A 344 9.25 -4.76 -6.82
C TYR A 344 9.85 -3.61 -7.62
N GLU A 345 10.34 -2.55 -6.98
CA GLU A 345 11.12 -1.51 -7.66
C GLU A 345 12.46 -2.06 -8.15
N LEU A 346 13.12 -2.91 -7.36
CA LEU A 346 14.40 -3.53 -7.70
C LEU A 346 14.29 -4.49 -8.86
N GLY A 347 13.37 -5.45 -8.81
CA GLY A 347 13.18 -6.44 -9.88
C GLY A 347 12.81 -5.77 -11.21
N TYR A 348 11.93 -4.77 -11.17
CA TYR A 348 11.62 -3.98 -12.35
C TYR A 348 12.82 -3.17 -12.85
N SER A 349 13.50 -2.42 -11.97
CA SER A 349 14.62 -1.56 -12.38
C SER A 349 15.78 -2.38 -12.93
N SER A 350 16.06 -3.54 -12.33
CA SER A 350 17.12 -4.46 -12.78
C SER A 350 16.83 -5.02 -14.17
N ALA A 351 15.58 -5.38 -14.47
CA ALA A 351 15.19 -5.80 -15.83
C ALA A 351 15.38 -4.65 -16.86
N VAL A 352 15.05 -3.41 -16.48
CA VAL A 352 15.27 -2.24 -17.36
C VAL A 352 16.77 -1.94 -17.51
N GLU A 353 17.55 -2.10 -16.45
CA GLU A 353 19.01 -1.91 -16.45
C GLU A 353 19.70 -2.90 -17.38
N GLN A 354 19.30 -4.18 -17.35
CA GLN A 354 19.79 -5.22 -18.27
C GLN A 354 19.47 -4.86 -19.73
N LEU A 355 18.22 -4.50 -20.04
CA LEU A 355 17.83 -4.10 -21.40
C LEU A 355 18.56 -2.86 -21.91
N ALA A 356 18.87 -1.92 -21.01
CA ALA A 356 19.52 -0.66 -21.35
C ALA A 356 21.05 -0.71 -21.26
N GLY A 357 21.64 -1.83 -20.84
CA GLY A 357 23.09 -1.97 -20.63
C GLY A 357 23.63 -1.00 -19.58
N LEU A 358 22.89 -0.79 -18.48
CA LEU A 358 23.25 0.16 -17.43
C LEU A 358 23.95 -0.53 -16.26
N GLU A 359 25.16 -0.08 -15.96
CA GLU A 359 25.87 -0.47 -14.74
C GLU A 359 25.45 0.41 -13.56
N VAL A 360 24.93 -0.24 -12.51
CA VAL A 360 24.45 0.45 -11.30
C VAL A 360 25.65 0.76 -10.39
N PRO A 361 25.81 2.02 -9.94
CA PRO A 361 26.91 2.38 -9.04
C PRO A 361 26.89 1.59 -7.73
N GLU A 362 28.07 1.25 -7.21
CA GLU A 362 28.24 0.43 -6.01
C GLU A 362 27.50 1.00 -4.78
N ARG A 363 27.64 2.30 -4.54
CA ARG A 363 26.90 3.01 -3.48
C ARG A 363 25.38 2.84 -3.62
N ALA A 364 24.87 2.85 -4.84
CA ALA A 364 23.44 2.68 -5.10
C ALA A 364 22.98 1.26 -4.76
N LYS A 365 23.82 0.23 -5.01
CA LYS A 365 23.52 -1.17 -4.66
C LYS A 365 23.34 -1.34 -3.15
N TYR A 366 24.24 -0.79 -2.34
CA TYR A 366 24.13 -0.79 -0.88
C TYR A 366 22.87 -0.08 -0.38
N ILE A 367 22.56 1.11 -0.92
CA ILE A 367 21.34 1.85 -0.55
C ILE A 367 20.07 1.06 -0.91
N ARG A 368 20.07 0.37 -2.05
CA ARG A 368 18.98 -0.51 -2.50
C ARG A 368 18.76 -1.70 -1.56
N VAL A 369 19.83 -2.30 -1.05
CA VAL A 369 19.75 -3.35 -0.02
C VAL A 369 19.11 -2.81 1.26
N ILE A 370 19.55 -1.64 1.75
CA ILE A 370 18.97 -1.00 2.95
C ILE A 370 17.47 -0.74 2.75
N GLN A 371 17.07 -0.22 1.60
CA GLN A 371 15.65 -0.01 1.25
C GLN A 371 14.86 -1.33 1.25
N ALA A 372 15.42 -2.38 0.63
CA ALA A 372 14.79 -3.70 0.52
C ALA A 372 14.58 -4.36 1.89
N GLU A 373 15.58 -4.32 2.76
CA GLU A 373 15.51 -4.96 4.07
C GLU A 373 14.64 -4.17 5.06
N LEU A 374 14.60 -2.83 4.98
CA LEU A 374 13.60 -2.03 5.71
C LEU A 374 12.17 -2.38 5.24
N SER A 375 11.97 -2.55 3.92
CA SER A 375 10.70 -2.98 3.34
C SER A 375 10.30 -4.40 3.81
N ARG A 376 11.27 -5.32 3.90
CA ARG A 376 11.08 -6.68 4.40
C ARG A 376 10.65 -6.69 5.87
N ILE A 377 11.35 -5.96 6.74
CA ILE A 377 11.04 -5.90 8.18
C ILE A 377 9.61 -5.37 8.39
N GLN A 378 9.19 -4.29 7.74
CA GLN A 378 7.83 -3.79 7.93
C GLN A 378 6.75 -4.74 7.39
N SER A 379 7.06 -5.55 6.36
CA SER A 379 6.18 -6.62 5.87
C SER A 379 6.00 -7.71 6.93
N HIS A 380 7.09 -8.17 7.54
CA HIS A 380 7.05 -9.22 8.57
C HIS A 380 6.40 -8.72 9.86
N LEU A 381 6.68 -7.50 10.32
CA LEU A 381 6.02 -6.94 11.51
C LEU A 381 4.50 -6.85 11.35
N LEU A 382 4.03 -6.49 10.14
CA LEU A 382 2.60 -6.53 9.85
C LEU A 382 2.05 -7.96 9.94
N ASN A 383 2.76 -8.93 9.34
CA ASN A 383 2.37 -10.33 9.37
C ASN A 383 2.32 -10.89 10.80
N LEU A 384 3.33 -10.63 11.63
CA LEU A 384 3.34 -11.02 13.05
C LEU A 384 2.13 -10.45 13.78
N GLY A 385 1.79 -9.19 13.56
CA GLY A 385 0.61 -8.60 14.19
C GLY A 385 -0.71 -9.21 13.69
N LEU A 386 -0.80 -9.58 12.41
CA LEU A 386 -1.98 -10.26 11.86
C LEU A 386 -2.15 -11.68 12.42
N VAL A 387 -1.07 -12.48 12.46
CA VAL A 387 -1.09 -13.83 13.00
C VAL A 387 -1.35 -13.79 14.51
N GLY A 388 -0.71 -12.88 15.23
CA GLY A 388 -0.95 -12.67 16.67
C GLY A 388 -2.39 -12.31 16.97
N GLY A 389 -2.97 -11.34 16.25
CA GLY A 389 -4.36 -10.95 16.40
C GLY A 389 -5.36 -12.06 16.04
N ALA A 390 -5.10 -12.83 14.97
CA ALA A 390 -5.92 -13.98 14.58
C ALA A 390 -5.88 -15.09 15.64
N ALA A 391 -4.72 -15.28 16.27
CA ALA A 391 -4.57 -16.12 17.46
C ALA A 391 -5.05 -15.41 18.75
N GLY A 392 -5.84 -14.34 18.72
CA GLY A 392 -6.37 -13.69 19.92
C GLY A 392 -5.36 -12.94 20.81
N PHE A 393 -4.09 -12.80 20.39
CA PHE A 393 -3.08 -11.99 21.07
C PHE A 393 -3.12 -10.53 20.58
N HIS A 394 -4.21 -9.83 20.86
CA HIS A 394 -4.40 -8.43 20.42
C HIS A 394 -3.33 -7.47 20.94
N THR A 395 -2.74 -7.73 22.11
CA THR A 395 -1.61 -6.92 22.63
C THR A 395 -0.40 -7.00 21.71
N VAL A 396 -0.05 -8.20 21.23
CA VAL A 396 1.07 -8.43 20.31
C VAL A 396 0.80 -7.73 18.98
N GLN A 397 -0.43 -7.82 18.48
CA GLN A 397 -0.87 -7.10 17.29
C GLN A 397 -0.62 -5.59 17.39
N ARG A 398 -1.05 -4.97 18.49
CA ARG A 398 -0.88 -3.53 18.73
C ARG A 398 0.60 -3.13 18.83
N ILE A 399 1.43 -3.92 19.53
CA ILE A 399 2.87 -3.68 19.68
C ILE A 399 3.59 -3.80 18.33
N ALA A 400 3.36 -4.90 17.60
CA ALA A 400 3.98 -5.15 16.29
C ALA A 400 3.69 -4.02 15.29
N TRP A 401 2.45 -3.54 15.26
CA TRP A 401 2.07 -2.44 14.37
C TRP A 401 2.62 -1.09 14.85
N GLY A 402 2.76 -0.87 16.15
CA GLY A 402 3.42 0.32 16.71
C GLY A 402 4.94 0.35 16.46
N ASP A 403 5.61 -0.80 16.45
CA ASP A 403 7.02 -0.90 16.09
C ASP A 403 7.26 -0.76 14.59
N ARG A 404 6.33 -1.28 13.78
CA ARG A 404 6.33 -1.09 12.32
C ARG A 404 6.38 0.39 11.91
N GLU A 405 5.76 1.29 12.67
CA GLU A 405 5.81 2.74 12.39
C GLU A 405 7.24 3.30 12.42
N LYS A 406 8.14 2.73 13.25
CA LYS A 406 9.54 3.16 13.29
C LYS A 406 10.26 2.85 11.98
N ILE A 407 9.96 1.69 11.40
CA ILE A 407 10.51 1.27 10.10
C ILE A 407 9.92 2.09 8.96
N LEU A 408 8.61 2.34 8.98
CA LEU A 408 7.96 3.21 7.99
C LEU A 408 8.47 4.65 8.04
N TYR A 409 8.81 5.15 9.23
CA TYR A 409 9.44 6.46 9.39
C TYR A 409 10.82 6.50 8.73
N LEU A 410 11.65 5.45 8.88
CA LEU A 410 12.93 5.37 8.17
C LEU A 410 12.73 5.31 6.65
N LEU A 411 11.79 4.50 6.17
CA LEU A 411 11.45 4.47 4.74
C LEU A 411 10.99 5.84 4.23
N GLU A 412 10.21 6.57 5.01
CA GLU A 412 9.82 7.94 4.68
C GLU A 412 11.01 8.91 4.66
N ARG A 413 11.91 8.84 5.65
CA ARG A 413 13.12 9.67 5.71
C ARG A 413 14.03 9.43 4.50
N LEU A 414 14.18 8.17 4.09
CA LEU A 414 14.99 7.77 2.95
C LEU A 414 14.33 8.20 1.62
N THR A 415 13.03 7.95 1.47
CA THR A 415 12.40 7.94 0.15
C THR A 415 11.41 9.08 -0.06
N GLY A 416 10.94 9.72 1.00
CA GLY A 416 9.83 10.68 1.01
C GLY A 416 8.43 10.05 0.96
N GLY A 417 8.31 8.72 1.01
CA GLY A 417 7.03 8.04 1.13
C GLY A 417 7.09 6.90 2.15
N ARG A 418 6.00 6.73 2.90
CA ARG A 418 5.88 5.69 3.93
C ARG A 418 5.69 4.32 3.33
N VAL A 419 4.60 4.19 2.57
CA VAL A 419 4.21 2.94 1.90
C VAL A 419 4.81 2.89 0.51
N TYR A 420 4.51 3.89 -0.32
CA TYR A 420 5.06 3.95 -1.67
C TYR A 420 6.32 4.81 -1.72
N GLN A 421 7.44 4.13 -1.93
CA GLN A 421 8.81 4.63 -1.79
C GLN A 421 9.27 5.39 -3.04
N LEU A 422 9.03 4.86 -4.24
CA LEU A 422 9.41 5.42 -5.56
C LEU A 422 10.87 5.88 -5.56
N TYR A 423 11.77 4.98 -5.17
CA TYR A 423 13.14 5.36 -4.82
C TYR A 423 14.18 4.60 -5.63
N SER A 424 14.03 3.29 -5.76
CA SER A 424 14.80 2.51 -6.71
C SER A 424 14.28 2.78 -8.12
N ILE A 425 15.17 3.24 -8.99
CA ILE A 425 14.86 3.65 -10.37
C ILE A 425 15.91 3.06 -11.31
N PRO A 426 15.64 2.85 -12.61
CA PRO A 426 16.66 2.35 -13.52
C PRO A 426 17.90 3.26 -13.49
N GLY A 427 19.06 2.65 -13.28
CA GLY A 427 20.35 3.32 -13.14
C GLY A 427 20.75 3.71 -11.71
N GLY A 428 20.01 3.35 -10.67
CA GLY A 428 20.41 3.56 -9.27
C GLY A 428 19.29 3.97 -8.32
N VAL A 429 19.51 5.00 -7.51
CA VAL A 429 18.50 5.53 -6.57
C VAL A 429 18.15 6.99 -6.87
N ARG A 430 16.92 7.38 -6.55
CA ARG A 430 16.36 8.69 -6.92
C ARG A 430 17.06 9.87 -6.23
N ARG A 431 17.43 9.70 -4.97
CA ARG A 431 18.11 10.69 -4.10
C ARG A 431 19.17 9.98 -3.26
N ASP A 432 20.23 10.66 -2.86
CA ASP A 432 21.27 10.05 -2.02
C ASP A 432 20.83 9.95 -0.55
N LEU A 433 21.51 9.06 0.19
CA LEU A 433 21.39 8.89 1.63
C LEU A 433 22.15 10.00 2.36
N LYS A 434 21.50 10.64 3.34
CA LYS A 434 22.11 11.69 4.20
C LYS A 434 22.80 11.07 5.41
N ASP A 435 23.86 11.68 5.93
CA ASP A 435 24.62 11.14 7.06
C ASP A 435 23.78 10.96 8.34
N GLU A 436 22.84 11.89 8.61
CA GLU A 436 21.89 11.79 9.72
C GLU A 436 21.09 10.48 9.70
N PHE A 437 20.75 9.99 8.50
CA PHE A 437 19.94 8.78 8.32
C PHE A 437 20.64 7.53 8.85
N LYS A 438 21.97 7.45 8.71
CA LYS A 438 22.76 6.31 9.22
C LYS A 438 22.59 6.18 10.74
N ASN A 439 22.81 7.28 11.47
CA ASN A 439 22.70 7.29 12.92
C ASN A 439 21.27 7.06 13.42
N GLU A 440 20.27 7.62 12.73
CA GLU A 440 18.86 7.35 13.03
C GLU A 440 18.50 5.87 12.83
N THR A 441 18.98 5.27 11.74
CA THR A 441 18.70 3.87 11.41
C THR A 441 19.33 2.92 12.42
N LEU A 442 20.60 3.12 12.79
CA LEU A 442 21.28 2.28 13.77
C LEU A 442 20.58 2.29 15.14
N LYS A 443 20.07 3.45 15.59
CA LYS A 443 19.27 3.53 16.83
C LYS A 443 17.99 2.70 16.76
N VAL A 444 17.31 2.70 15.62
CA VAL A 444 16.11 1.87 15.41
C VAL A 444 16.49 0.39 15.33
N VAL A 445 17.59 0.05 14.66
CA VAL A 445 18.10 -1.33 14.61
C VAL A 445 18.38 -1.86 16.01
N ASP A 446 19.10 -1.12 16.85
CA ASP A 446 19.38 -1.49 18.25
C ASP A 446 18.11 -1.68 19.07
N PHE A 447 17.14 -0.78 18.90
CA PHE A 447 15.84 -0.89 19.54
C PHE A 447 15.11 -2.17 19.10
N MET A 448 15.09 -2.45 17.80
CA MET A 448 14.37 -3.60 17.25
C MET A 448 15.03 -4.93 17.64
N LYS A 449 16.36 -5.02 17.67
CA LYS A 449 17.08 -6.21 18.16
C LYS A 449 16.66 -6.55 19.59
N LYS A 450 16.63 -5.54 20.48
CA LYS A 450 16.15 -5.73 21.87
C LYS A 450 14.67 -6.11 21.94
N ARG A 451 13.85 -5.57 21.03
CA ARG A 451 12.42 -5.84 20.95
C ARG A 451 12.10 -7.28 20.55
N MET A 452 12.98 -7.96 19.81
CA MET A 452 12.77 -9.34 19.37
C MET A 452 12.48 -10.28 20.55
N LYS A 453 13.24 -10.15 21.64
CA LYS A 453 13.01 -10.91 22.88
C LYS A 453 11.59 -10.76 23.43
N THR A 454 11.02 -9.55 23.35
CA THR A 454 9.63 -9.32 23.78
C THR A 454 8.62 -10.05 22.89
N TYR A 455 8.88 -10.16 21.58
CA TYR A 455 8.03 -10.98 20.71
C TYR A 455 8.18 -12.47 21.02
N ASP A 456 9.38 -12.92 21.37
CA ASP A 456 9.57 -14.32 21.72
C ASP A 456 8.78 -14.69 22.98
N GLU A 457 9.01 -13.96 24.08
CA GLU A 457 8.38 -14.21 25.38
C GLU A 457 6.85 -14.05 25.36
N LEU A 458 6.31 -13.05 24.66
CA LEU A 458 4.87 -12.77 24.67
C LEU A 458 4.08 -13.60 23.65
N PHE A 459 4.73 -14.08 22.59
CA PHE A 459 4.05 -14.61 21.42
C PHE A 459 4.63 -15.94 20.93
N ILE A 460 5.90 -15.99 20.53
CA ILE A 460 6.48 -17.17 19.86
C ILE A 460 6.69 -18.35 20.83
N GLU A 461 7.07 -18.07 22.07
CA GLU A 461 7.28 -19.08 23.11
C GLU A 461 6.01 -19.36 23.91
N ASN A 462 4.91 -18.66 23.60
CA ASN A 462 3.66 -18.81 24.33
C ASN A 462 3.03 -20.20 24.05
N PRO A 463 2.73 -21.02 25.08
CA PRO A 463 2.16 -22.36 24.89
C PRO A 463 0.83 -22.37 24.14
N VAL A 464 -0.04 -21.37 24.37
CA VAL A 464 -1.36 -21.26 23.70
C VAL A 464 -1.20 -20.87 22.23
N PHE A 465 -0.12 -20.16 21.89
CA PHE A 465 0.19 -19.90 20.48
C PHE A 465 0.68 -21.16 19.79
N GLN A 466 1.60 -21.90 20.42
CA GLN A 466 2.13 -23.16 19.89
C GLN A 466 1.01 -24.19 19.70
N GLU A 467 0.15 -24.39 20.71
CA GLU A 467 -0.98 -25.33 20.65
C GLU A 467 -1.93 -25.06 19.46
N ARG A 468 -2.09 -23.80 19.05
CA ARG A 468 -2.98 -23.43 17.92
C ARG A 468 -2.29 -23.37 16.56
N THR A 469 -0.98 -23.52 16.48
CA THR A 469 -0.24 -23.29 15.23
C THR A 469 0.74 -24.39 14.85
N VAL A 470 1.20 -25.18 15.81
CA VAL A 470 1.96 -26.40 15.57
C VAL A 470 1.02 -27.44 14.97
N ASP A 471 1.50 -28.17 13.95
CA ASP A 471 0.73 -29.17 13.20
C ASP A 471 -0.55 -28.63 12.50
N VAL A 472 -0.74 -27.30 12.44
CA VAL A 472 -1.87 -26.67 11.77
C VAL A 472 -1.48 -26.15 10.39
N GLY A 473 -2.22 -26.58 9.37
CA GLY A 473 -2.01 -26.18 7.97
C GLY A 473 -0.65 -26.59 7.46
N VAL A 474 -0.24 -27.83 7.75
CA VAL A 474 1.06 -28.41 7.39
C VAL A 474 1.24 -28.42 5.87
N MET A 475 2.37 -27.90 5.42
CA MET A 475 2.80 -27.91 4.04
C MET A 475 3.97 -28.88 3.89
N LYS A 476 3.74 -30.03 3.25
CA LYS A 476 4.81 -31.01 2.99
C LYS A 476 5.81 -30.46 1.97
N THR A 477 7.05 -30.91 2.07
CA THR A 477 8.14 -30.50 1.16
C THR A 477 7.79 -30.77 -0.30
N GLU A 478 7.31 -31.97 -0.60
CA GLU A 478 6.98 -32.39 -1.97
C GLU A 478 5.82 -31.56 -2.53
N ASP A 479 4.78 -31.33 -1.73
CA ASP A 479 3.65 -30.49 -2.11
C ASP A 479 4.08 -29.03 -2.35
N ALA A 480 4.96 -28.49 -1.49
CA ALA A 480 5.47 -27.12 -1.65
C ALA A 480 6.24 -26.96 -2.96
N VAL A 481 7.11 -27.93 -3.29
CA VAL A 481 7.94 -27.92 -4.50
C VAL A 481 7.09 -28.14 -5.75
N GLU A 482 6.20 -29.14 -5.75
CA GLU A 482 5.34 -29.45 -6.90
C GLU A 482 4.40 -28.29 -7.26
N ASN A 483 4.02 -27.48 -6.28
CA ASN A 483 3.11 -26.35 -6.46
C ASN A 483 3.83 -25.00 -6.45
N ASP A 484 5.13 -24.97 -6.77
CA ASP A 484 5.93 -23.76 -6.98
C ASP A 484 5.88 -22.74 -5.82
N VAL A 485 5.70 -23.21 -4.58
CA VAL A 485 5.76 -22.36 -3.39
C VAL A 485 7.19 -21.86 -3.22
N THR A 486 7.34 -20.57 -2.89
CA THR A 486 8.66 -19.97 -2.67
C THR A 486 8.71 -19.18 -1.36
N GLY A 487 9.92 -18.72 -0.99
CA GLY A 487 10.12 -17.83 0.15
C GLY A 487 9.98 -18.49 1.51
N PRO A 488 9.54 -17.74 2.54
CA PRO A 488 9.47 -18.24 3.91
C PRO A 488 8.56 -19.46 4.08
N ASN A 489 7.55 -19.62 3.21
CA ASN A 489 6.68 -20.79 3.24
C ASN A 489 7.42 -22.06 2.79
N LEU A 490 8.21 -21.95 1.71
CA LEU A 490 9.03 -23.04 1.21
C LEU A 490 10.14 -23.41 2.22
N ARG A 491 10.81 -22.40 2.79
CA ARG A 491 11.85 -22.60 3.79
C ARG A 491 11.34 -23.24 5.08
N ALA A 492 10.12 -22.91 5.51
CA ALA A 492 9.49 -23.56 6.65
C ALA A 492 9.12 -25.03 6.39
N SER A 493 9.10 -25.45 5.11
CA SER A 493 8.70 -26.78 4.64
C SER A 493 9.88 -27.64 4.18
N GLY A 494 11.12 -27.33 4.61
CA GLY A 494 12.29 -28.20 4.48
C GLY A 494 13.30 -27.81 3.41
N VAL A 495 13.00 -26.82 2.57
CA VAL A 495 13.87 -26.47 1.42
C VAL A 495 14.66 -25.19 1.69
N LYS A 496 15.99 -25.33 1.81
CA LYS A 496 16.92 -24.20 1.98
C LYS A 496 17.14 -23.48 0.65
N PHE A 497 16.18 -22.64 0.25
CA PHE A 497 16.23 -21.81 -0.96
C PHE A 497 15.92 -20.34 -0.65
N ASP A 498 16.77 -19.44 -1.14
CA ASP A 498 16.62 -17.99 -1.07
C ASP A 498 17.39 -17.35 -2.23
N VAL A 499 16.73 -16.52 -3.04
CA VAL A 499 17.36 -15.93 -4.24
C VAL A 499 18.61 -15.11 -3.87
N ARG A 500 18.65 -14.48 -2.69
CA ARG A 500 19.79 -13.66 -2.24
C ARG A 500 21.07 -14.49 -2.06
N LYS A 501 20.96 -15.79 -1.77
CA LYS A 501 22.10 -16.72 -1.67
C LYS A 501 22.28 -17.55 -2.95
N ALA A 502 21.19 -18.01 -3.56
CA ALA A 502 21.24 -18.90 -4.72
C ALA A 502 21.73 -18.18 -6.00
N THR A 503 21.26 -16.95 -6.20
CA THR A 503 21.65 -16.10 -7.34
C THR A 503 21.83 -14.67 -6.83
N PRO A 504 22.92 -14.38 -6.11
CA PRO A 504 23.11 -13.08 -5.47
C PRO A 504 23.03 -11.93 -6.47
N TYR A 505 22.39 -10.86 -6.03
CA TYR A 505 22.22 -9.61 -6.79
C TYR A 505 22.58 -8.43 -5.89
N LEU A 506 22.85 -7.27 -6.50
CA LEU A 506 23.38 -6.10 -5.78
C LEU A 506 24.69 -6.43 -5.07
N VAL A 507 24.66 -6.56 -3.73
CA VAL A 507 25.82 -6.81 -2.85
C VAL A 507 25.49 -7.89 -1.80
N TYR A 508 24.47 -8.72 -2.02
CA TYR A 508 24.08 -9.75 -1.04
C TYR A 508 25.16 -10.84 -0.86
N ASP A 509 26.04 -11.04 -1.84
CA ASP A 509 27.21 -11.91 -1.77
C ASP A 509 28.33 -11.40 -0.84
N GLU A 510 28.33 -10.10 -0.54
CA GLU A 510 29.28 -9.48 0.40
C GLU A 510 28.76 -9.41 1.84
N LEU A 511 27.54 -9.87 2.10
CA LEU A 511 26.84 -9.70 3.38
C LEU A 511 26.59 -11.06 4.04
N ASP A 512 26.85 -11.15 5.34
CA ASP A 512 26.70 -12.39 6.10
C ASP A 512 25.34 -12.45 6.78
N PHE A 513 24.56 -13.50 6.50
CA PHE A 513 23.23 -13.71 7.07
C PHE A 513 22.83 -15.17 6.89
N GLU A 514 21.91 -15.66 7.71
CA GLU A 514 21.36 -17.01 7.57
C GLU A 514 19.94 -17.02 6.99
N THR A 515 19.54 -18.19 6.47
CA THR A 515 18.20 -18.41 5.90
C THR A 515 17.43 -19.37 6.79
N PRO A 516 16.55 -18.89 7.68
CA PRO A 516 15.78 -19.73 8.60
C PRO A 516 15.02 -20.82 7.85
N THR A 517 15.27 -22.08 8.16
CA THR A 517 14.71 -23.25 7.46
C THR A 517 14.26 -24.27 8.50
N PHE A 518 13.07 -24.83 8.31
CA PHE A 518 12.41 -25.78 9.21
C PHE A 518 11.85 -26.95 8.39
N LYS A 519 11.56 -28.10 8.99
CA LYS A 519 11.05 -29.29 8.27
C LYS A 519 9.54 -29.49 8.44
N GLU A 520 8.96 -28.85 9.45
CA GLU A 520 7.62 -29.10 9.95
C GLU A 520 6.53 -28.52 9.04
N GLY A 521 6.80 -27.40 8.35
CA GLY A 521 5.89 -26.84 7.36
C GLY A 521 4.59 -26.27 7.90
N ASP A 522 4.40 -26.23 9.22
CA ASP A 522 3.19 -25.76 9.89
C ASP A 522 3.10 -24.23 10.01
N THR A 523 2.01 -23.73 10.60
CA THR A 523 1.80 -22.29 10.80
C THR A 523 2.79 -21.69 11.78
N TYR A 524 3.19 -22.43 12.81
CA TYR A 524 4.17 -22.00 13.80
C TYR A 524 5.53 -21.70 13.16
N HIS A 525 6.10 -22.67 12.45
CA HIS A 525 7.41 -22.58 11.84
C HIS A 525 7.45 -21.56 10.69
N ARG A 526 6.35 -21.41 9.94
CA ARG A 526 6.19 -20.30 8.97
C ARG A 526 6.21 -18.92 9.64
N THR A 527 5.68 -18.80 10.85
CA THR A 527 5.69 -17.55 11.62
C THR A 527 7.07 -17.30 12.22
N LEU A 528 7.69 -18.35 12.79
CA LEU A 528 9.04 -18.30 13.33
C LEU A 528 10.09 -17.94 12.28
N ALA A 529 10.00 -18.50 11.06
CA ALA A 529 10.89 -18.15 9.95
C ALA A 529 10.86 -16.64 9.66
N ARG A 530 9.67 -16.02 9.65
CA ARG A 530 9.52 -14.57 9.44
C ARG A 530 10.01 -13.74 10.61
N ARG A 531 9.84 -14.23 11.84
CA ARG A 531 10.44 -13.61 13.03
C ARG A 531 11.96 -13.60 12.86
N LEU A 532 12.59 -14.75 12.61
CA LEU A 532 14.05 -14.86 12.50
C LEU A 532 14.59 -14.04 11.33
N GLU A 533 13.87 -13.99 10.20
CA GLU A 533 14.23 -13.12 9.07
C GLU A 533 14.26 -11.63 9.44
N ILE A 534 13.45 -11.16 10.40
CA ILE A 534 13.56 -9.77 10.88
C ILE A 534 14.94 -9.54 11.50
N GLU A 535 15.44 -10.48 12.31
CA GLU A 535 16.74 -10.37 12.97
C GLU A 535 17.89 -10.38 11.95
N GLU A 536 17.82 -11.27 10.95
CA GLU A 536 18.78 -11.31 9.85
C GLU A 536 18.76 -10.01 9.03
N SER A 537 17.58 -9.48 8.68
CA SER A 537 17.44 -8.18 7.99
C SER A 537 18.05 -7.03 8.77
N LEU A 538 17.91 -7.02 10.11
CA LEU A 538 18.52 -6.00 10.96
C LEU A 538 20.05 -6.08 10.91
N GLY A 539 20.63 -7.29 10.90
CA GLY A 539 22.06 -7.52 10.70
C GLY A 539 22.55 -7.09 9.32
N ILE A 540 21.79 -7.40 8.27
CA ILE A 540 22.11 -6.99 6.89
C ILE A 540 22.15 -5.46 6.77
N ILE A 541 21.17 -4.75 7.35
CA ILE A 541 21.13 -3.28 7.33
C ILE A 541 22.36 -2.69 8.02
N GLU A 542 22.76 -3.23 9.18
CA GLU A 542 23.93 -2.78 9.92
C GLU A 542 25.22 -2.96 9.10
N GLN A 543 25.42 -4.15 8.52
CA GLN A 543 26.57 -4.42 7.65
C GLN A 543 26.59 -3.50 6.43
N ALA A 544 25.45 -3.32 5.76
CA ALA A 544 25.34 -2.46 4.59
C ALA A 544 25.64 -0.98 4.92
N LEU A 545 25.20 -0.48 6.07
CA LEU A 545 25.51 0.88 6.52
C LEU A 545 26.99 1.06 6.89
N ASN A 546 27.65 0.01 7.38
CA ASN A 546 29.07 0.05 7.75
C ASN A 546 29.98 -0.05 6.53
N LYS A 547 29.60 -0.82 5.52
CA LYS A 547 30.34 -0.99 4.26
C LYS A 547 29.97 0.03 3.16
N LEU A 548 28.98 0.91 3.41
CA LEU A 548 28.48 1.88 2.43
C LEU A 548 29.59 2.75 1.83
N PRO A 549 29.93 2.60 0.52
CA PRO A 549 31.00 3.37 -0.10
C PRO A 549 30.53 4.80 -0.44
N GLY A 550 31.49 5.71 -0.63
CA GLY A 550 31.24 7.01 -1.27
C GLY A 550 30.97 6.88 -2.78
N GLY A 551 30.82 8.01 -3.46
CA GLY A 551 30.73 8.06 -4.93
C GLY A 551 29.31 8.26 -5.48
N ALA A 552 29.13 7.98 -6.77
CA ALA A 552 27.87 8.21 -7.46
C ALA A 552 26.77 7.26 -6.96
N PHE A 553 25.54 7.76 -6.86
CA PHE A 553 24.37 6.99 -6.44
C PHE A 553 23.38 6.70 -7.60
N LYS A 554 23.64 7.25 -8.78
CA LYS A 554 22.87 6.98 -10.00
C LYS A 554 23.65 7.30 -11.27
N VAL A 555 23.33 6.60 -12.35
CA VAL A 555 23.68 6.98 -13.72
C VAL A 555 22.51 7.73 -14.37
N ARG A 556 22.76 8.35 -15.53
CA ARG A 556 21.76 9.14 -16.23
C ARG A 556 20.75 8.25 -16.94
N PHE A 557 19.54 8.15 -16.38
CA PHE A 557 18.37 7.58 -17.06
C PHE A 557 17.19 8.56 -16.99
N GLY A 558 16.83 9.12 -18.14
CA GLY A 558 15.81 10.16 -18.24
C GLY A 558 14.39 9.61 -18.31
N PRO A 559 13.36 10.41 -17.97
CA PRO A 559 11.98 9.93 -17.91
C PRO A 559 11.35 9.48 -19.25
N PHE A 560 11.97 9.89 -20.36
CA PHE A 560 11.53 9.61 -21.72
C PHE A 560 12.59 8.83 -22.52
N ASN A 561 13.59 8.24 -21.85
CA ASN A 561 14.61 7.43 -22.50
C ASN A 561 13.97 6.26 -23.26
N VAL A 562 14.50 6.01 -24.45
CA VAL A 562 14.23 4.78 -25.20
C VAL A 562 15.12 3.67 -24.65
N VAL A 563 14.60 2.44 -24.68
CA VAL A 563 15.35 1.24 -24.29
C VAL A 563 15.50 0.38 -25.55
N PRO A 564 16.69 -0.16 -25.86
CA PRO A 564 16.92 -1.01 -27.03
C PRO A 564 15.93 -2.17 -27.13
N GLU A 565 15.76 -2.73 -28.33
CA GLU A 565 14.98 -3.95 -28.52
C GLU A 565 15.63 -5.13 -27.79
N GLY A 566 14.83 -5.94 -27.11
CA GLY A 566 15.31 -7.09 -26.35
C GLY A 566 14.35 -7.58 -25.28
N GLU A 567 14.77 -8.64 -24.61
CA GLU A 567 14.09 -9.27 -23.48
C GLU A 567 15.04 -9.38 -22.29
N ALA A 568 14.53 -9.17 -21.08
CA ALA A 568 15.28 -9.36 -19.84
C ALA A 568 14.42 -10.02 -18.76
N LEU A 569 15.09 -10.86 -17.96
CA LEU A 569 14.53 -11.52 -16.78
C LEU A 569 15.31 -11.06 -15.55
N SER A 570 14.57 -10.62 -14.52
CA SER A 570 15.14 -10.27 -13.23
C SER A 570 14.45 -11.02 -12.11
N PHE A 571 15.25 -11.62 -11.24
CA PHE A 571 14.81 -12.36 -10.05
C PHE A 571 15.29 -11.63 -8.79
N VAL A 572 14.41 -11.50 -7.81
CA VAL A 572 14.73 -10.93 -6.49
C VAL A 572 13.97 -11.68 -5.39
N GLU A 573 14.53 -11.77 -4.19
CA GLU A 573 13.83 -12.34 -3.03
C GLU A 573 12.99 -11.23 -2.36
N SER A 574 11.67 -11.30 -2.48
CA SER A 574 10.77 -10.47 -1.67
C SER A 574 10.55 -11.08 -0.27
N ALA A 575 9.94 -10.34 0.65
CA ALA A 575 9.50 -10.84 1.96
C ALA A 575 8.48 -11.99 1.89
N ARG A 576 8.01 -12.29 0.68
CA ARG A 576 7.02 -13.34 0.40
C ARG A 576 7.60 -14.49 -0.44
N GLY A 577 8.84 -14.37 -0.92
CA GLY A 577 9.50 -15.33 -1.79
C GLY A 577 9.97 -14.75 -3.11
N GLU A 578 10.26 -15.64 -4.05
CA GLU A 578 10.82 -15.32 -5.35
C GLU A 578 9.88 -14.41 -6.15
N LEU A 579 10.44 -13.32 -6.65
CA LEU A 579 9.77 -12.35 -7.49
C LEU A 579 10.51 -12.23 -8.81
N CYS A 580 9.80 -12.46 -9.92
CA CYS A 580 10.35 -12.38 -11.26
C CYS A 580 9.66 -11.28 -12.08
N PHE A 581 10.47 -10.47 -12.75
CA PHE A 581 10.04 -9.55 -13.82
C PHE A 581 10.59 -10.03 -15.16
N HIS A 582 9.70 -10.21 -16.12
CA HIS A 582 10.04 -10.41 -17.51
C HIS A 582 9.63 -9.16 -18.28
N ALA A 583 10.61 -8.40 -18.77
CA ALA A 583 10.41 -7.18 -19.54
C ALA A 583 10.82 -7.35 -21.01
N VAL A 584 9.96 -6.90 -21.92
CA VAL A 584 10.20 -6.91 -23.37
C VAL A 584 10.16 -5.47 -23.89
N SER A 585 11.18 -5.09 -24.64
CA SER A 585 11.30 -3.79 -25.27
C SER A 585 11.25 -3.91 -26.79
N SER A 586 10.54 -2.97 -27.43
CA SER A 586 10.48 -2.81 -28.89
C SER A 586 11.19 -1.53 -29.35
N GLY A 587 12.26 -1.12 -28.65
CA GLY A 587 13.06 0.05 -29.06
C GLY A 587 12.44 1.40 -28.71
N THR A 588 11.40 1.44 -27.86
CA THR A 588 10.67 2.68 -27.54
C THR A 588 10.89 3.14 -26.11
N ASN A 589 10.31 4.29 -25.74
CA ASN A 589 10.33 4.79 -24.36
C ASN A 589 9.28 4.15 -23.44
N LYS A 590 8.53 3.17 -23.94
CA LYS A 590 7.56 2.35 -23.21
C LYS A 590 7.90 0.86 -23.39
N PRO A 591 7.62 0.01 -22.40
CA PRO A 591 7.73 -1.43 -22.59
C PRO A 591 6.72 -1.91 -23.64
N TYR A 592 7.12 -2.88 -24.45
CA TYR A 592 6.18 -3.67 -25.23
C TYR A 592 5.32 -4.53 -24.31
N ARG A 593 5.95 -5.19 -23.33
CA ARG A 593 5.28 -5.97 -22.30
C ARG A 593 6.14 -6.07 -21.04
N VAL A 594 5.49 -6.10 -19.88
CA VAL A 594 6.14 -6.50 -18.61
C VAL A 594 5.24 -7.48 -17.89
N LYS A 595 5.68 -8.73 -17.76
CA LYS A 595 5.04 -9.78 -16.96
C LYS A 595 5.68 -9.79 -15.57
N VAL A 596 4.84 -9.91 -14.54
CA VAL A 596 5.32 -10.06 -13.15
C VAL A 596 4.84 -11.38 -12.60
N ARG A 597 5.74 -12.22 -12.10
CA ARG A 597 5.41 -13.43 -11.33
C ARG A 597 5.76 -13.16 -9.87
N GLY A 598 4.73 -12.94 -9.06
CA GLY A 598 4.87 -12.75 -7.61
C GLY A 598 4.68 -14.06 -6.85
N PRO A 599 5.24 -14.17 -5.64
CA PRO A 599 5.34 -15.45 -4.92
C PRO A 599 4.02 -15.94 -4.30
N THR A 600 3.01 -15.09 -4.21
CA THR A 600 1.77 -15.40 -3.49
C THR A 600 0.70 -16.05 -4.34
N PHE A 601 0.84 -16.05 -5.67
CA PHE A 601 -0.20 -16.59 -6.54
C PHE A 601 -0.40 -18.09 -6.26
N ASP A 602 0.68 -18.86 -6.30
CA ASP A 602 0.66 -20.30 -6.08
C ASP A 602 0.32 -20.65 -4.63
N SER A 603 0.92 -19.91 -3.68
CA SER A 603 0.65 -20.06 -2.24
C SER A 603 -0.84 -19.89 -1.88
N ILE A 604 -1.54 -18.92 -2.48
CA ILE A 604 -2.94 -18.60 -2.12
C ILE A 604 -3.94 -19.36 -2.99
N LEU A 605 -3.68 -19.54 -4.29
CA LEU A 605 -4.67 -20.13 -5.18
C LEU A 605 -4.60 -21.65 -5.26
N VAL A 606 -3.42 -22.21 -5.01
CA VAL A 606 -3.18 -23.64 -5.12
C VAL A 606 -3.01 -24.25 -3.75
N MET A 607 -2.11 -23.70 -2.93
CA MET A 607 -1.78 -24.32 -1.64
C MET A 607 -2.76 -24.03 -0.51
N LEU A 608 -3.29 -22.80 -0.40
CA LEU A 608 -4.24 -22.47 0.66
C LEU A 608 -5.47 -23.41 0.67
N PRO A 609 -6.12 -23.73 -0.47
CA PRO A 609 -7.21 -24.71 -0.48
C PRO A 609 -6.81 -26.10 0.03
N LYS A 610 -5.59 -26.55 -0.29
CA LYS A 610 -5.09 -27.87 0.13
C LYS A 610 -4.87 -27.93 1.64
N ILE A 611 -4.23 -26.90 2.22
CA ILE A 611 -3.92 -26.86 3.66
C ILE A 611 -5.14 -26.57 4.53
N LEU A 612 -6.20 -25.99 3.98
CA LEU A 612 -7.46 -25.77 4.69
C LEU A 612 -8.31 -27.04 4.79
N LYS A 613 -8.12 -28.01 3.90
CA LYS A 613 -8.90 -29.26 3.94
C LYS A 613 -8.60 -30.03 5.22
N GLY A 614 -9.64 -30.33 6.01
CA GLY A 614 -9.52 -30.99 7.30
C GLY A 614 -9.13 -30.08 8.46
N ALA A 615 -8.90 -28.79 8.22
CA ALA A 615 -8.70 -27.82 9.28
C ALA A 615 -10.04 -27.44 9.95
N ASN A 616 -9.97 -27.01 11.21
CA ASN A 616 -11.10 -26.36 11.87
C ASN A 616 -11.36 -24.98 11.24
N ILE A 617 -12.57 -24.46 11.39
CA ILE A 617 -12.94 -23.10 10.95
C ILE A 617 -12.15 -22.01 11.71
N ALA A 618 -11.81 -22.26 12.97
CA ALA A 618 -11.16 -21.30 13.89
C ALA A 618 -9.70 -20.98 13.54
#